data_AF-A0A0D2KDE5-F1
#
_entry.id   AF-A0A0D2KDE5-F1
#
_cell.length_a   1.000
_cell.length_b   1.000
_cell.length_c   1.000
_cell.angle_alpha   90.00
_cell.angle_beta   90.00
_cell.angle_gamma   90.00
#
_symmetry.space_group_name_H-M   'P 1'
#
loop_
_entity.id
_entity.type
_entity.pdbx_description
1 polymer ?
#
loop_
_entity_poly.entity_id
_entity_poly.type
_entity_poly.pdbx_seq_one_letter_code
_entity_poly.pdbx_strand_id
1 'polypeptide(L)'
;MALRYAITKADLLPSSKIWLFLWSSKHGPVYSQEPEEYLTTLEQWRCMSAAKHDNTPIFLAVKSEQHVFNGYGAQETCDMLFQALISPLMPTYLICQHPALWLRFKTAVLDYPVGRLRILQEEALPYVSGLRPFHMKRDAHYRFLKHVYSYQRKHVTVNQDMLSLIHELDLVDPTKTIADDGSEKGQ
;
A
#
# COMPACT_ATOMS: atom_id res chain seq x y z
N MET A 1 3.78 -21.62 -22.95
CA MET A 1 2.32 -21.73 -23.18
C MET A 1 1.97 -20.73 -24.28
N ALA A 2 1.47 -21.17 -25.43
CA ALA A 2 1.08 -20.28 -26.52
C ALA A 2 -0.41 -19.96 -26.41
N LEU A 3 -0.78 -18.68 -26.54
CA LEU A 3 -2.17 -18.26 -26.59
C LEU A 3 -2.82 -18.81 -27.87
N ARG A 4 -3.95 -19.51 -27.73
CA ARG A 4 -4.62 -20.22 -28.85
C ARG A 4 -5.54 -19.32 -29.68
N TYR A 5 -5.72 -18.07 -29.28
CA TYR A 5 -6.55 -17.07 -29.96
C TYR A 5 -6.05 -15.66 -29.62
N ALA A 6 -6.49 -14.66 -30.40
CA ALA A 6 -6.14 -13.26 -30.18
C ALA A 6 -6.81 -12.73 -28.89
N ILE A 7 -6.03 -12.10 -28.01
CA ILE A 7 -6.53 -11.50 -26.77
C ILE A 7 -7.53 -10.38 -27.11
N THR A 8 -8.70 -10.45 -26.49
CA THR A 8 -9.75 -9.42 -26.55
C THR A 8 -9.79 -8.62 -25.25
N LYS A 9 -10.55 -7.51 -25.22
CA LYS A 9 -10.78 -6.75 -23.98
C LYS A 9 -11.44 -7.58 -22.88
N ALA A 10 -12.31 -8.53 -23.24
CA ALA A 10 -12.98 -9.39 -22.28
C ALA A 10 -12.01 -10.35 -21.56
N ASP A 11 -10.93 -10.74 -22.24
CA ASP A 11 -9.88 -11.58 -21.66
C ASP A 11 -9.04 -10.84 -20.60
N LEU A 12 -9.09 -9.50 -20.61
CA LEU A 12 -8.42 -8.62 -19.64
C LEU A 12 -9.33 -8.26 -18.46
N LEU A 13 -10.50 -8.88 -18.31
CA LEU A 13 -11.33 -8.72 -17.13
C LEU A 13 -10.93 -9.74 -16.05
N PRO A 14 -11.03 -9.39 -14.75
CA PRO A 14 -10.75 -10.32 -13.64
C PRO A 14 -11.53 -11.64 -13.70
N SER A 15 -12.75 -11.60 -14.23
CA SER A 15 -13.62 -12.76 -14.41
C SER A 15 -13.23 -13.68 -15.58
N SER A 16 -12.22 -13.32 -16.38
CA SER A 16 -11.82 -14.11 -17.55
C SER A 16 -11.07 -15.38 -17.16
N LYS A 17 -11.23 -16.44 -17.97
CA LYS A 17 -10.52 -17.71 -17.76
C LYS A 17 -9.00 -17.58 -17.87
N ILE A 18 -8.51 -16.58 -18.61
CA ILE A 18 -7.06 -16.39 -18.79
C ILE A 18 -6.45 -15.45 -17.75
N TRP A 19 -7.27 -14.74 -16.95
CA TRP A 19 -6.82 -13.76 -15.98
C TRP A 19 -5.76 -14.30 -15.02
N LEU A 20 -6.01 -15.48 -14.45
CA LEU A 20 -5.08 -16.15 -13.51
C LEU A 20 -3.75 -16.55 -14.19
N PHE A 21 -3.73 -16.74 -15.50
CA PHE A 21 -2.51 -17.01 -16.26
C PHE A 21 -1.74 -15.72 -16.59
N LEU A 22 -2.44 -14.60 -16.79
CA LEU A 22 -1.83 -13.30 -17.06
C LEU A 22 -1.21 -12.70 -15.79
N TRP A 23 -1.93 -12.78 -14.67
CA TRP A 23 -1.56 -12.06 -13.45
C TRP A 23 -1.18 -12.97 -12.28
N SER A 24 -1.11 -14.29 -12.46
CA SER A 24 -0.91 -15.29 -11.40
C SER A 24 -2.10 -15.41 -10.43
N SER A 25 -2.41 -16.64 -10.02
CA SER A 25 -3.43 -16.92 -9.01
C SER A 25 -3.10 -16.42 -7.60
N LYS A 26 -1.96 -15.75 -7.42
CA LYS A 26 -1.50 -15.19 -6.14
C LYS A 26 -1.85 -13.72 -5.96
N HIS A 27 -2.45 -13.07 -6.96
CA HIS A 27 -2.84 -11.67 -6.88
C HIS A 27 -4.35 -11.54 -6.62
N GLY A 28 -4.67 -10.60 -5.74
CA GLY A 28 -6.03 -10.30 -5.31
C GLY A 28 -6.73 -9.27 -6.17
N PRO A 29 -7.93 -8.84 -5.75
CA PRO A 29 -8.64 -7.73 -6.37
C PRO A 29 -7.82 -6.44 -6.34
N VAL A 30 -8.10 -5.52 -7.27
CA VAL A 30 -7.53 -4.16 -7.26
C VAL A 30 -8.60 -3.17 -6.82
N TYR A 31 -8.38 -2.43 -5.72
CA TYR A 31 -9.42 -1.58 -5.11
C TYR A 31 -10.11 -0.61 -6.09
N SER A 32 -9.37 -0.02 -7.03
CA SER A 32 -9.93 0.93 -8.01
C SER A 32 -10.82 0.29 -9.08
N GLN A 33 -10.82 -1.04 -9.19
CA GLN A 33 -11.59 -1.81 -10.19
C GLN A 33 -12.63 -2.73 -9.54
N GLU A 34 -12.29 -3.30 -8.38
CA GLU A 34 -13.05 -4.33 -7.67
C GLU A 34 -13.17 -3.94 -6.17
N PRO A 35 -13.84 -2.81 -5.84
CA PRO A 35 -13.82 -2.26 -4.48
C PRO A 35 -14.52 -3.15 -3.45
N GLU A 36 -15.61 -3.84 -3.82
CA GLU A 36 -16.39 -4.68 -2.91
C GLU A 36 -15.61 -5.96 -2.54
N GLU A 37 -15.03 -6.63 -3.55
CA GLU A 37 -14.18 -7.79 -3.37
C GLU A 37 -12.94 -7.42 -2.56
N TYR A 38 -12.30 -6.29 -2.86
CA TYR A 38 -11.13 -5.81 -2.11
C TYR A 38 -11.43 -5.58 -0.64
N LEU A 39 -12.53 -4.90 -0.32
CA LEU A 39 -12.96 -4.67 1.06
C LEU A 39 -13.27 -5.97 1.79
N THR A 40 -13.90 -6.92 1.11
CA THR A 40 -14.20 -8.24 1.65
C THR A 40 -12.91 -9.01 1.97
N THR A 41 -11.98 -9.09 1.03
CA THR A 41 -10.68 -9.74 1.21
C THR A 41 -9.86 -9.08 2.31
N LEU A 42 -9.86 -7.75 2.38
CA LEU A 42 -9.15 -6.99 3.41
C LEU A 42 -9.68 -7.26 4.83
N GLU A 43 -11.00 -7.32 5.00
CA GLU A 43 -11.60 -7.60 6.32
C GLU A 43 -11.41 -9.07 6.73
N GLN A 44 -11.48 -10.01 5.77
CA GLN A 44 -11.15 -11.42 6.01
C GLN A 44 -9.70 -11.58 6.47
N TRP A 45 -8.76 -10.94 5.78
CA TRP A 45 -7.34 -10.92 6.15
C TRP A 45 -7.17 -10.35 7.57
N ARG A 46 -7.80 -9.22 7.88
CA ARG A 46 -7.77 -8.61 9.22
C ARG A 46 -8.22 -9.60 10.30
N CYS A 47 -9.37 -10.24 10.11
CA CYS A 47 -9.90 -11.21 11.07
C CYS A 47 -8.94 -12.39 11.27
N MET A 48 -8.35 -12.90 10.19
CA MET A 48 -7.40 -14.01 10.24
C MET A 48 -6.09 -13.62 10.94
N SER A 49 -5.50 -12.47 10.61
CA SER A 49 -4.26 -11.99 11.23
C SER A 49 -4.45 -11.67 12.71
N ALA A 50 -5.60 -11.10 13.08
CA ALA A 50 -5.96 -10.88 14.49
C ALA A 50 -6.14 -12.19 15.26
N ALA A 51 -6.83 -13.18 14.69
CA ALA A 51 -7.08 -14.47 15.33
C ALA A 51 -5.81 -15.32 15.48
N LYS A 52 -4.90 -15.26 14.50
CA LYS A 52 -3.62 -15.97 14.54
C LYS A 52 -2.57 -15.30 15.41
N HIS A 53 -2.82 -14.06 15.86
CA HIS A 53 -1.82 -13.23 16.52
C HIS A 53 -0.55 -13.08 15.67
N ASP A 54 -0.75 -12.70 14.40
CA ASP A 54 0.33 -12.55 13.43
C ASP A 54 1.37 -11.48 13.83
N ASN A 55 2.53 -11.95 14.28
CA ASN A 55 3.67 -11.13 14.69
C ASN A 55 4.53 -10.62 13.53
N THR A 56 4.16 -10.91 12.28
CA THR A 56 4.87 -10.38 11.11
C THR A 56 4.80 -8.86 11.12
N PRO A 57 5.94 -8.15 10.91
CA PRO A 57 5.93 -6.70 10.71
C PRO A 57 4.97 -6.29 9.59
N ILE A 58 4.12 -5.29 9.82
CA ILE A 58 3.07 -4.90 8.88
C ILE A 58 3.60 -4.59 7.48
N PHE A 59 4.80 -4.00 7.38
CA PHE A 59 5.45 -3.76 6.10
C PHE A 59 5.65 -5.06 5.30
N LEU A 60 6.12 -6.12 5.97
CA LEU A 60 6.31 -7.42 5.33
C LEU A 60 4.98 -8.07 4.98
N ALA A 61 4.01 -8.03 5.89
CA ALA A 61 2.68 -8.62 5.66
C ALA A 61 2.00 -8.02 4.43
N VAL A 62 1.97 -6.67 4.32
CA VAL A 62 1.38 -5.99 3.15
C VAL A 62 2.12 -6.36 1.87
N LYS A 63 3.45 -6.38 1.90
CA LYS A 63 4.27 -6.69 0.72
C LYS A 63 4.14 -8.15 0.29
N SER A 64 4.04 -9.11 1.21
CA SER A 64 3.98 -10.54 0.91
C SER A 64 2.59 -11.01 0.48
N GLU A 65 1.54 -10.39 1.01
CA GLU A 65 0.16 -10.81 0.80
C GLU A 65 -0.48 -10.12 -0.41
N GLN A 66 0.08 -10.34 -1.60
CA GLN A 66 -0.42 -9.78 -2.87
C GLN A 66 -1.85 -10.25 -3.22
N HIS A 67 -2.32 -11.31 -2.56
CA HIS A 67 -3.71 -11.77 -2.66
C HIS A 67 -4.70 -10.84 -1.94
N VAL A 68 -4.21 -9.95 -1.07
CA VAL A 68 -4.98 -8.92 -0.34
C VAL A 68 -4.58 -7.54 -0.82
N PHE A 69 -3.27 -7.28 -0.90
CA PHE A 69 -2.68 -5.97 -1.19
C PHE A 69 -2.09 -5.94 -2.60
N ASN A 70 -2.88 -6.31 -3.60
CA ASN A 70 -2.42 -6.31 -4.98
C ASN A 70 -1.95 -4.91 -5.40
N GLY A 71 -0.74 -4.82 -5.94
CA GLY A 71 -0.12 -3.56 -6.38
C GLY A 71 0.68 -2.84 -5.28
N TYR A 72 0.73 -3.36 -4.06
CA TYR A 72 1.59 -2.83 -3.00
C TYR A 72 2.98 -3.45 -3.04
N GLY A 73 3.94 -2.70 -3.59
CA GLY A 73 5.36 -3.00 -3.50
C GLY A 73 6.01 -2.33 -2.29
N ALA A 74 7.34 -2.48 -2.18
CA ALA A 74 8.09 -1.90 -1.06
C ALA A 74 7.92 -0.38 -0.95
N GLN A 75 7.85 0.31 -2.10
CA GLN A 75 7.67 1.75 -2.13
C GLN A 75 6.28 2.16 -1.67
N GLU A 76 5.26 1.53 -2.26
CA GLU A 76 3.85 1.81 -1.98
C GLU A 76 3.51 1.54 -0.52
N THR A 77 3.99 0.42 0.02
CA THR A 77 3.79 0.08 1.43
C THR A 77 4.47 1.08 2.36
N CYS A 78 5.72 1.49 2.08
CA CYS A 78 6.39 2.51 2.90
C CYS A 78 5.63 3.83 2.92
N ASP A 79 5.26 4.34 1.74
CA ASP A 79 4.56 5.62 1.64
C ASP A 79 3.15 5.58 2.25
N MET A 80 2.40 4.49 2.05
CA MET A 80 1.09 4.29 2.66
C MET A 80 1.17 4.23 4.19
N LEU A 81 2.13 3.47 4.74
CA LEU A 81 2.32 3.39 6.20
C LEU A 81 2.79 4.72 6.81
N PHE A 82 3.63 5.47 6.07
CA PHE A 82 4.03 6.81 6.46
C PHE A 82 2.83 7.76 6.53
N GLN A 83 1.94 7.74 5.53
CA GLN A 83 0.69 8.52 5.54
C GLN A 83 -0.26 8.11 6.67
N ALA A 84 -0.29 6.81 7.01
CA ALA A 84 -1.07 6.29 8.12
C ALA A 84 -0.49 6.61 9.51
N LEU A 85 0.74 7.14 9.57
CA LEU A 85 1.54 7.28 10.80
C LEU A 85 1.67 5.96 11.57
N ILE A 86 1.92 4.87 10.83
CA ILE A 86 2.10 3.53 11.36
C ILE A 86 3.55 3.10 11.16
N SER A 87 4.19 2.64 12.24
CA SER A 87 5.55 2.09 12.16
C SER A 87 5.56 0.84 11.28
N PRO A 88 6.49 0.72 10.31
CA PRO A 88 6.58 -0.46 9.44
C PRO A 88 6.96 -1.74 10.21
N LEU A 89 7.49 -1.59 11.43
CA LEU A 89 7.87 -2.69 12.31
C LEU A 89 6.74 -3.12 13.26
N MET A 90 5.60 -2.42 13.26
CA MET A 90 4.48 -2.77 14.11
C MET A 90 3.95 -4.16 13.75
N PRO A 91 3.70 -5.05 14.74
CA PRO A 91 3.11 -6.36 14.48
C PRO A 91 1.74 -6.24 13.81
N THR A 92 1.48 -7.13 12.84
CA THR A 92 0.23 -7.11 12.08
C THR A 92 -1.01 -7.30 12.97
N TYR A 93 -0.95 -8.24 13.93
CA TYR A 93 -2.07 -8.49 14.85
C TYR A 93 -2.49 -7.23 15.61
N LEU A 94 -1.52 -6.39 16.00
CA LEU A 94 -1.77 -5.21 16.81
C LEU A 94 -2.63 -4.19 16.06
N ILE A 95 -2.28 -3.96 14.79
CA ILE A 95 -3.05 -3.09 13.89
C ILE A 95 -4.44 -3.68 13.64
N CYS A 96 -4.55 -5.00 13.43
CA CYS A 96 -5.82 -5.65 13.16
C CYS A 96 -6.76 -5.66 14.37
N GLN A 97 -6.25 -5.78 15.60
CA GLN A 97 -7.04 -5.83 16.82
C GLN A 97 -7.46 -4.45 17.33
N HIS A 98 -6.60 -3.44 17.23
CA HIS A 98 -6.88 -2.13 17.78
C HIS A 98 -7.72 -1.27 16.81
N PRO A 99 -8.97 -0.87 17.16
CA PRO A 99 -9.89 -0.20 16.22
C PRO A 99 -9.33 1.08 15.59
N ALA A 100 -8.64 1.92 16.37
CA ALA A 100 -8.07 3.17 15.84
C ALA A 100 -6.90 2.94 14.87
N LEU A 101 -6.03 1.95 15.15
CA LEU A 101 -4.92 1.60 14.25
C LEU A 101 -5.46 0.98 12.98
N TRP A 102 -6.45 0.08 13.11
CA TRP A 102 -7.12 -0.50 11.97
C TRP A 102 -7.77 0.55 11.08
N LEU A 103 -8.50 1.51 11.66
CA LEU A 103 -9.15 2.55 10.88
C LEU A 103 -8.14 3.37 10.09
N ARG A 104 -7.05 3.83 10.72
CA ARG A 104 -5.98 4.58 10.01
C ARG A 104 -5.33 3.74 8.91
N PHE A 105 -4.99 2.49 9.21
CA PHE A 105 -4.40 1.57 8.25
C PHE A 105 -5.31 1.34 7.05
N LYS A 106 -6.59 0.98 7.31
CA LYS A 106 -7.59 0.72 6.28
C LYS A 106 -7.79 1.97 5.41
N THR A 107 -7.97 3.15 6.01
CA THR A 107 -8.09 4.39 5.24
C THR A 107 -6.88 4.61 4.33
N ALA A 108 -5.66 4.49 4.85
CA ALA A 108 -4.45 4.67 4.04
C ALA A 108 -4.33 3.63 2.91
N VAL A 109 -4.69 2.37 3.16
CA VAL A 109 -4.70 1.30 2.15
C VAL A 109 -5.70 1.56 1.02
N LEU A 110 -6.81 2.22 1.31
CA LEU A 110 -7.83 2.54 0.29
C LEU A 110 -7.51 3.84 -0.44
N ASP A 111 -7.05 4.85 0.28
CA ASP A 111 -6.78 6.19 -0.26
C ASP A 111 -5.52 6.23 -1.12
N TYR A 112 -4.49 5.46 -0.78
CA TYR A 112 -3.23 5.47 -1.50
C TYR A 112 -3.38 5.19 -3.02
N PRO A 113 -4.00 4.08 -3.47
CA PRO A 113 -4.16 3.80 -4.90
C PRO A 113 -5.05 4.84 -5.60
N VAL A 114 -6.09 5.34 -4.93
CA VAL A 114 -6.98 6.39 -5.46
C VAL A 114 -6.20 7.69 -5.67
N GLY A 115 -5.39 8.09 -4.70
CA GLY A 115 -4.52 9.26 -4.79
C GLY A 115 -3.49 9.14 -5.93
N ARG A 116 -2.95 7.94 -6.16
CA ARG A 116 -2.04 7.69 -7.29
C ARG A 116 -2.74 7.80 -8.63
N LEU A 117 -3.93 7.23 -8.78
CA LEU A 117 -4.71 7.34 -10.02
C LEU A 117 -5.06 8.79 -10.34
N ARG A 118 -5.40 9.58 -9.32
CA ARG A 118 -5.69 11.01 -9.47
C ARG A 118 -4.50 11.78 -10.06
N ILE A 119 -3.28 11.56 -9.56
CA ILE A 119 -2.06 12.17 -10.11
C ILE A 119 -1.89 11.81 -11.59
N LEU A 120 -2.13 10.55 -11.96
CA LEU A 120 -2.01 10.10 -13.36
C LEU A 120 -3.09 10.70 -14.29
N GLN A 121 -4.23 11.14 -13.74
CA GLN A 121 -5.32 11.76 -14.50
C GLN A 121 -5.16 13.28 -14.63
N GLU A 122 -4.68 13.93 -13.58
CA GLU A 122 -4.56 15.40 -13.52
C GLU A 122 -3.27 15.92 -14.17
N GLU A 123 -2.20 15.12 -14.18
CA GLU A 123 -0.94 15.50 -14.80
C GLU A 123 -0.79 14.85 -16.18
N ALA A 124 -0.68 15.68 -17.23
CA ALA A 124 -0.31 15.20 -18.55
C ALA A 124 1.11 14.61 -18.49
N LEU A 125 1.21 13.28 -18.40
CA LEU A 125 2.49 12.60 -18.39
C LEU A 125 3.13 12.73 -19.78
N PRO A 126 4.31 13.37 -19.90
CA PRO A 126 4.98 13.45 -21.18
C PRO A 126 5.30 12.04 -21.68
N TYR A 127 5.22 11.83 -22.99
CA TYR A 127 5.69 10.58 -23.59
C TYR A 127 7.21 10.49 -23.43
N VAL A 128 7.66 9.79 -22.38
CA VAL A 128 9.10 9.68 -22.06
C VAL A 128 9.75 8.46 -22.71
N SER A 129 8.94 7.54 -23.23
CA SER A 129 9.39 6.34 -23.94
C SER A 129 10.06 6.75 -25.25
N GLY A 130 11.38 6.57 -25.36
CA GLY A 130 12.06 6.77 -26.64
C GLY A 130 11.89 5.54 -27.54
N LEU A 131 12.69 5.46 -28.61
CA LEU A 131 12.81 4.25 -29.45
C LEU A 131 13.25 2.99 -28.67
N ARG A 132 13.77 3.16 -27.45
CA ARG A 132 14.22 2.07 -26.56
C ARG A 132 13.30 1.98 -25.35
N PRO A 133 12.34 1.04 -25.31
CA PRO A 133 11.31 0.97 -24.27
C PRO A 133 11.86 0.59 -22.88
N PHE A 134 13.01 -0.07 -22.81
CA PHE A 134 13.62 -0.52 -21.54
C PHE A 134 14.75 0.39 -21.04
N HIS A 135 15.00 1.53 -21.70
CA HIS A 135 16.05 2.44 -21.26
C HIS A 135 15.57 3.32 -20.11
N MET A 136 16.32 3.35 -19.01
CA MET A 136 16.02 4.20 -17.86
C MET A 136 16.08 5.68 -18.25
N LYS A 137 14.92 6.35 -18.24
CA LYS A 137 14.81 7.78 -18.54
C LYS A 137 14.93 8.57 -17.26
N ARG A 138 16.07 9.26 -17.07
CA ARG A 138 16.33 10.08 -15.87
C ARG A 138 15.24 11.11 -15.61
N ASP A 139 14.74 11.79 -16.64
CA ASP A 139 13.65 12.77 -16.49
C ASP A 139 12.35 12.12 -15.97
N ALA A 140 11.94 10.99 -16.56
CA ALA A 140 10.79 10.23 -16.07
C ALA A 140 10.97 9.82 -14.60
N HIS A 141 12.17 9.33 -14.27
CA HIS A 141 12.50 8.92 -12.91
C HIS A 141 12.44 10.08 -11.91
N TYR A 142 13.03 11.23 -12.23
CA TYR A 142 12.96 12.40 -11.34
C TYR A 142 11.54 12.92 -11.16
N ARG A 143 10.71 12.87 -12.20
CA ARG A 143 9.27 13.21 -12.10
C ARG A 143 8.57 12.22 -11.17
N PHE A 144 8.75 10.93 -11.38
CA PHE A 144 8.19 9.88 -10.53
C PHE A 144 8.59 10.04 -9.06
N LEU A 145 9.88 10.30 -8.80
CA LEU A 145 10.41 10.46 -7.43
C LEU A 145 9.76 11.62 -6.65
N LYS A 146 9.19 12.63 -7.32
CA LYS A 146 8.45 13.71 -6.63
C LYS A 146 7.22 13.20 -5.89
N HIS A 147 6.68 12.06 -6.33
CA HIS A 147 5.50 11.46 -5.73
C HIS A 147 5.86 10.40 -4.68
N VAL A 148 7.14 10.07 -4.50
CA VAL A 148 7.62 9.12 -3.48
C VAL A 148 7.89 9.87 -2.18
N TYR A 149 7.09 9.61 -1.16
CA TYR A 149 7.08 10.39 0.07
C TYR A 149 8.20 10.02 1.03
N SER A 150 8.42 8.73 1.25
CA SER A 150 9.24 8.23 2.37
C SER A 150 10.21 7.11 1.99
N TYR A 151 9.88 6.32 0.97
CA TYR A 151 10.69 5.16 0.58
C TYR A 151 12.14 5.55 0.25
N GLN A 152 13.10 4.91 0.92
CA GLN A 152 14.54 5.17 0.82
C GLN A 152 14.98 6.62 1.09
N ARG A 153 14.16 7.42 1.77
CA ARG A 153 14.53 8.78 2.18
C ARG A 153 15.04 8.79 3.62
N LYS A 154 16.14 9.51 3.86
CA LYS A 154 16.65 9.77 5.21
C LYS A 154 15.88 10.88 5.92
N HIS A 155 15.36 11.84 5.15
CA HIS A 155 14.61 12.98 5.63
C HIS A 155 13.34 13.15 4.79
N VAL A 156 12.24 13.44 5.47
CA VAL A 156 10.92 13.64 4.86
C VAL A 156 10.34 14.96 5.35
N THR A 157 9.74 15.71 4.43
CA THR A 157 9.02 16.94 4.75
C THR A 157 7.57 16.60 5.02
N VAL A 158 7.03 17.07 6.13
CA VAL A 158 5.62 16.95 6.50
C VAL A 158 4.96 18.32 6.48
N ASN A 159 3.66 18.36 6.19
CA ASN A 159 2.88 19.59 6.32
C ASN A 159 2.46 19.82 7.79
N GLN A 160 1.88 20.99 8.08
CA GLN A 160 1.48 21.35 9.44
C GLN A 160 0.40 20.42 10.00
N ASP A 161 -0.52 19.94 9.16
CA ASP A 161 -1.60 19.04 9.61
C ASP A 161 -1.04 17.69 10.06
N MET A 162 -0.15 17.10 9.26
CA MET A 162 0.54 15.86 9.60
C MET A 162 1.45 16.03 10.82
N LEU A 163 2.13 17.18 10.95
CA LEU A 163 2.93 17.48 12.13
C LEU A 163 2.06 17.58 13.40
N SER A 164 0.92 18.25 13.32
CA SER A 164 -0.03 18.35 14.43
C SER A 164 -0.55 16.98 14.85
N LEU A 165 -0.89 16.12 13.87
CA LEU A 165 -1.32 14.76 14.14
C LEU A 165 -0.21 13.89 14.73
N ILE A 166 1.03 14.05 14.27
CA ILE A 166 2.21 13.38 14.83
C ILE A 166 2.39 13.74 16.31
N HIS A 167 2.15 14.99 16.70
CA HIS A 167 2.18 15.44 18.10
C HIS A 167 0.98 14.92 18.91
N GLU A 168 -0.23 14.94 18.34
CA GLU A 168 -1.43 14.41 18.99
C GLU A 168 -1.31 12.91 19.30
N LEU A 169 -0.66 12.16 18.42
CA LEU A 169 -0.38 10.73 18.57
C LEU A 169 0.91 10.44 19.34
N ASP A 170 1.58 11.49 19.80
CA ASP A 170 2.86 11.46 20.53
C ASP A 170 3.94 10.56 19.93
N LEU A 171 4.13 10.66 18.61
CA LEU A 171 5.07 9.82 17.85
C LEU A 171 6.51 10.38 17.82
N VAL A 172 6.76 11.50 18.49
CA VAL A 172 8.04 12.23 18.45
C VAL A 172 8.87 12.02 19.72
N ASP A 173 8.30 11.49 20.80
CA ASP A 173 9.03 11.24 22.02
C ASP A 173 9.93 10.00 21.87
N PRO A 174 11.27 10.15 21.79
CA PRO A 174 12.19 9.03 21.61
C PRO A 174 12.30 8.15 22.88
N THR A 175 11.75 8.60 24.01
CA THR A 175 11.78 7.88 25.27
C THR A 175 10.54 6.99 25.47
N LYS A 176 9.49 7.20 24.67
CA LYS A 176 8.28 6.39 24.73
C LYS A 176 8.45 5.06 23.99
N THR A 177 8.01 3.99 24.64
CA THR A 177 7.88 2.66 24.04
C THR A 177 6.40 2.35 23.81
N ILE A 178 6.06 1.89 22.60
CA ILE A 178 4.72 1.37 22.31
C ILE A 178 4.53 0.09 23.14
N ALA A 179 3.47 0.03 23.95
CA ALA A 179 3.13 -1.16 24.73
C ALA A 179 2.59 -2.28 23.82
N ASP A 180 2.54 -3.50 24.34
CA ASP A 180 2.14 -4.70 23.58
C ASP A 180 0.67 -4.66 23.10
N ASP A 181 -0.13 -3.76 23.67
CA ASP A 181 -1.53 -3.47 23.33
C ASP A 181 -1.70 -2.24 22.42
N GLY A 182 -0.58 -1.62 22.00
CA GLY A 182 -0.56 -0.43 21.15
C GLY A 182 -0.87 0.88 21.88
N SER A 183 -1.01 0.84 23.21
CA SER A 183 -1.12 2.03 24.05
C SER A 183 0.26 2.58 24.44
N GLU A 184 0.29 3.79 24.97
CA GLU A 184 1.52 4.41 25.48
C GLU A 184 1.89 3.80 26.84
N LYS A 185 3.11 3.25 26.97
CA LYS A 185 3.72 3.00 28.28
C LYS A 185 4.42 4.29 28.73
N GLY A 186 3.73 5.09 29.53
CA GLY A 186 4.38 6.08 30.38
C GLY A 186 5.14 5.38 31.51
N GLN A 187 6.33 5.87 31.85
CA GLN A 187 7.00 5.51 33.10
C GLN A 187 6.16 5.92 34.32
#